data_AF-A0A833GTQ3-F1
#
_entry.id   AF-A0A833GTQ3-F1
#
_cell.length_a   1.000
_cell.length_b   1.000
_cell.length_c   1.000
_cell.angle_alpha   90.00
_cell.angle_beta   90.00
_cell.angle_gamma   90.00
#
_symmetry.space_group_name_H-M   'P 1'
#
loop_
_entity.id
_entity.type
_entity.pdbx_description
1 polymer ?
#
loop_
_entity_poly.entity_id
_entity_poly.type
_entity_poly.pdbx_seq_one_letter_code
_entity_poly.pdbx_strand_id
1 'polypeptide(L)'
;MDKNASALAQYFEQFVETMLELMARARRVEFHIRLLAEASVHREHLTRHSFDDFVRKHVDYPRKKLERHIKDILPEKYNQIIIIRQCADSLAHADYRSARQRVDEYKLKFGLAEPISDDSVGLFFYENIQHPDGATGNMGYLVKSSPHNLILEEFRVFEGQGYLKAAEAMLGIAEQELQTLMPNLPVIYGSLVVARGLKHGTRATVG
;
A
#
# COMPACT_ATOMS: atom_id res chain seq x y z
N MET A 1 -10.73 15.31 32.54
CA MET A 1 -9.83 14.31 31.93
C MET A 1 -8.40 14.66 32.30
N ASP A 2 -7.55 13.66 32.52
CA ASP A 2 -6.11 13.88 32.69
C ASP A 2 -5.52 14.40 31.36
N LYS A 3 -4.64 15.41 31.45
CA LYS A 3 -3.94 15.96 30.28
C LYS A 3 -3.07 14.92 29.60
N ASN A 4 -2.47 14.01 30.37
CA ASN A 4 -1.62 12.94 29.84
C ASN A 4 -2.45 11.93 29.03
N ALA A 5 -3.60 11.51 29.55
CA ALA A 5 -4.52 10.62 28.83
C ALA A 5 -5.08 11.26 27.55
N SER A 6 -5.39 12.57 27.59
CA SER A 6 -5.84 13.31 26.41
C SER A 6 -4.76 13.45 25.34
N ALA A 7 -3.50 13.67 25.74
CA ALA A 7 -2.37 13.74 24.81
C ALA A 7 -2.04 12.37 24.19
N LEU A 8 -2.13 11.29 24.96
CA LEU A 8 -1.99 9.91 24.46
C LEU A 8 -3.09 9.54 23.46
N ALA A 9 -4.34 9.93 23.73
CA ALA A 9 -5.45 9.72 22.80
C ALA A 9 -5.25 10.48 21.48
N GLN A 10 -4.92 11.77 21.53
CA GLN A 10 -4.65 12.58 20.34
C GLN A 10 -3.45 12.07 19.53
N TYR A 11 -2.36 11.67 20.22
CA TYR A 11 -1.20 11.05 19.57
C TYR A 11 -1.59 9.75 18.86
N PHE A 12 -2.40 8.89 19.49
CA PHE A 12 -2.89 7.64 18.91
C PHE A 12 -3.81 7.89 17.71
N GLU A 13 -4.75 8.82 17.81
CA GLU A 13 -5.67 9.20 16.73
C GLU A 13 -4.90 9.69 15.50
N GLN A 14 -3.96 10.62 15.67
CA GLN A 14 -3.11 11.12 14.59
C GLN A 14 -2.28 9.99 13.95
N PHE A 15 -1.72 9.09 14.77
CA PHE A 15 -0.95 7.95 14.28
C PHE A 15 -1.78 7.01 13.41
N VAL A 16 -3.00 6.69 13.86
CA VAL A 16 -3.93 5.82 13.14
C VAL A 16 -4.42 6.49 11.85
N GLU A 17 -4.68 7.80 11.86
CA GLU A 17 -5.07 8.55 10.67
C GLU A 17 -3.98 8.49 9.59
N THR A 18 -2.74 8.88 9.93
CA THR A 18 -1.60 8.81 8.99
C THR A 18 -1.35 7.39 8.48
N MET A 19 -1.50 6.38 9.34
CA MET A 19 -1.40 4.97 8.97
C MET A 19 -2.46 4.58 7.92
N LEU A 20 -3.72 4.94 8.16
CA LEU A 20 -4.85 4.63 7.27
C LEU A 20 -4.75 5.37 5.93
N GLU A 21 -4.28 6.62 5.93
CA GLU A 21 -4.01 7.38 4.71
C GLU A 21 -2.94 6.71 3.85
N LEU A 22 -1.82 6.29 4.45
CA LEU A 22 -0.77 5.53 3.76
C LEU A 22 -1.31 4.21 3.19
N MET A 23 -2.06 3.44 3.99
CA MET A 23 -2.68 2.19 3.54
C MET A 23 -3.62 2.42 2.35
N ALA A 24 -4.47 3.45 2.41
CA ALA A 24 -5.41 3.79 1.36
C ALA A 24 -4.71 4.26 0.07
N ARG A 25 -3.68 5.10 0.19
CA ARG A 25 -2.84 5.55 -0.93
C ARG A 25 -2.10 4.37 -1.57
N ALA A 26 -1.44 3.54 -0.77
CA ALA A 26 -0.76 2.34 -1.24
C ALA A 26 -1.74 1.40 -1.98
N ARG A 27 -2.93 1.16 -1.42
CA ARG A 27 -3.96 0.33 -2.05
C ARG A 27 -4.45 0.90 -3.38
N ARG A 28 -4.60 2.23 -3.50
CA ARG A 28 -4.93 2.93 -4.75
C ARG A 28 -3.85 2.70 -5.81
N VAL A 29 -2.57 2.89 -5.46
CA VAL A 29 -1.45 2.69 -6.39
C VAL A 29 -1.36 1.24 -6.86
N GLU A 30 -1.48 0.28 -5.94
CA GLU A 30 -1.49 -1.16 -6.24
C GLU A 30 -2.60 -1.50 -7.25
N PHE A 31 -3.83 -1.01 -7.03
CA PHE A 31 -4.93 -1.18 -7.97
C PHE A 31 -4.71 -0.46 -9.31
N HIS A 32 -4.16 0.76 -9.31
CA HIS A 32 -3.86 1.49 -10.54
C HIS A 32 -2.86 0.71 -11.42
N ILE A 33 -1.82 0.09 -10.83
CA ILE A 33 -0.88 -0.78 -11.56
C ILE A 33 -1.60 -2.00 -12.17
N ARG A 34 -2.52 -2.64 -11.42
CA ARG A 34 -3.34 -3.75 -11.96
C ARG A 34 -4.25 -3.31 -13.09
N LEU A 35 -4.95 -2.19 -12.92
CA LEU A 35 -5.90 -1.68 -13.90
C LEU A 35 -5.23 -1.27 -15.20
N LEU A 36 -4.05 -0.63 -15.14
CA LEU A 36 -3.25 -0.35 -16.34
C LEU A 36 -2.87 -1.66 -17.07
N ALA A 37 -2.42 -2.67 -16.32
CA ALA A 37 -2.07 -3.97 -16.87
C ALA A 37 -3.25 -4.68 -17.54
N GLU A 38 -4.40 -4.75 -16.88
CA GLU A 38 -5.63 -5.37 -17.41
C GLU A 38 -6.19 -4.59 -18.61
N ALA A 39 -6.33 -3.26 -18.49
CA ALA A 39 -6.87 -2.42 -19.56
C ALA A 39 -6.02 -2.46 -20.84
N SER A 40 -4.70 -2.62 -20.73
CA SER A 40 -3.82 -2.75 -21.90
C SER A 40 -4.05 -4.06 -22.67
N VAL A 41 -4.31 -5.17 -21.96
CA VAL A 41 -4.69 -6.46 -22.56
C VAL A 41 -6.03 -6.36 -23.28
N HIS A 42 -7.02 -5.76 -22.61
CA HIS A 42 -8.34 -5.58 -23.19
C HIS A 42 -8.30 -4.62 -24.40
N ARG A 43 -7.47 -3.57 -24.38
CA ARG A 43 -7.33 -2.62 -25.50
C ARG A 43 -6.85 -3.30 -26.77
N GLU A 44 -5.78 -4.10 -26.72
CA GLU A 44 -5.32 -4.87 -27.90
C GLU A 44 -6.41 -5.78 -28.46
N HIS A 45 -7.25 -6.36 -27.59
CA HIS A 45 -8.27 -7.31 -27.99
C HIS A 45 -9.52 -6.63 -28.58
N LEU A 46 -9.99 -5.55 -27.94
CA LEU A 46 -11.10 -4.72 -28.40
C LEU A 46 -10.78 -4.01 -29.73
N THR A 47 -9.51 -3.70 -30.01
CA THR A 47 -9.10 -3.16 -31.32
C THR A 47 -9.02 -4.21 -32.44
N ARG A 48 -9.00 -5.51 -32.12
CA ARG A 48 -8.87 -6.61 -33.09
C ARG A 48 -10.20 -7.27 -33.47
N HIS A 49 -11.28 -7.02 -32.73
CA HIS A 49 -12.57 -7.65 -32.91
C HIS A 49 -13.69 -6.63 -32.94
N SER A 50 -14.69 -6.83 -33.82
CA SER A 50 -15.87 -5.97 -33.85
C SER A 50 -16.72 -6.16 -32.59
N PHE A 51 -17.58 -5.19 -32.27
CA PHE A 51 -18.55 -5.35 -31.18
C PHE A 51 -19.47 -6.57 -31.40
N ASP A 52 -19.88 -6.80 -32.65
CA ASP A 52 -20.69 -7.97 -33.02
C ASP A 52 -19.94 -9.30 -32.85
N ASP A 53 -18.63 -9.35 -33.13
CA ASP A 53 -17.80 -10.52 -32.83
C ASP A 53 -17.71 -10.78 -31.32
N PHE A 54 -17.58 -9.71 -30.52
CA PHE A 54 -17.51 -9.80 -29.06
C PHE A 54 -18.83 -10.26 -28.43
N VAL A 55 -19.98 -9.90 -29.02
CA VAL A 55 -21.30 -10.38 -28.59
C VAL A 55 -21.56 -11.82 -29.04
N ARG A 56 -21.10 -12.21 -30.24
CA ARG A 56 -21.35 -13.54 -30.82
C ARG A 56 -20.42 -14.64 -30.32
N LYS A 57 -19.22 -14.30 -29.86
CA LYS A 57 -18.25 -15.26 -29.33
C LYS A 57 -18.08 -15.02 -27.84
N HIS A 58 -18.08 -16.08 -27.02
CA HIS A 58 -17.46 -15.99 -25.70
C HIS A 58 -15.95 -15.88 -25.90
N VAL A 59 -15.48 -14.64 -26.03
CA VAL A 59 -14.09 -14.31 -26.32
C VAL A 59 -13.24 -14.64 -25.09
N ASP A 60 -12.48 -15.72 -25.19
CA ASP A 60 -11.57 -16.17 -24.13
C ASP A 60 -10.33 -15.26 -24.04
N TYR A 61 -10.23 -14.51 -22.94
CA TYR A 61 -9.12 -13.61 -22.72
C TYR A 61 -7.86 -14.37 -22.24
N PRO A 62 -6.72 -14.27 -22.95
CA PRO A 62 -5.49 -14.95 -22.55
C PRO A 62 -4.91 -14.31 -21.27
N ARG A 63 -5.18 -14.95 -20.12
CA ARG A 63 -4.65 -14.54 -18.80
C ARG A 63 -3.13 -14.74 -18.75
N LYS A 64 -2.32 -13.70 -19.01
CA LYS A 64 -0.90 -13.72 -18.59
C LYS A 64 -0.82 -13.39 -17.08
N LYS A 65 0.31 -13.71 -16.46
CA LYS A 65 0.61 -13.21 -15.10
C LYS A 65 0.79 -11.69 -15.15
N LEU A 66 0.26 -10.97 -14.17
CA LEU A 66 0.33 -9.49 -14.02
C LEU A 66 1.72 -8.91 -14.34
N GLU A 67 2.79 -9.58 -13.89
CA GLU A 67 4.17 -9.12 -14.07
C GLU A 67 4.61 -9.15 -15.54
N ARG A 68 4.12 -10.12 -16.34
CA ARG A 68 4.36 -10.12 -17.79
C ARG A 68 3.68 -8.92 -18.45
N HIS A 69 2.47 -8.55 -18.03
CA HIS A 69 1.79 -7.36 -18.55
C HIS A 69 2.53 -6.07 -18.19
N ILE A 70 3.00 -5.93 -16.94
CA ILE A 70 3.80 -4.77 -16.53
C ILE A 70 5.09 -4.69 -17.37
N LYS A 71 5.74 -5.82 -17.66
CA LYS A 71 6.94 -5.86 -18.54
C LYS A 71 6.62 -5.50 -19.99
N ASP A 72 5.49 -5.95 -20.52
CA ASP A 72 5.07 -5.66 -21.90
C ASP A 72 4.75 -4.16 -22.08
N ILE A 73 4.21 -3.48 -21.04
CA ILE A 73 3.79 -2.06 -21.09
C ILE A 73 4.93 -1.10 -20.71
N LEU A 74 5.73 -1.48 -19.71
CA LEU A 74 6.82 -0.67 -19.14
C LEU A 74 8.13 -1.47 -19.11
N PRO A 75 8.70 -1.84 -20.27
CA PRO A 75 9.89 -2.72 -20.32
C PRO A 75 11.09 -2.12 -19.58
N GLU A 76 11.32 -0.81 -19.72
CA GLU A 76 12.44 -0.09 -19.09
C GLU A 76 12.24 0.12 -17.59
N LYS A 77 11.00 0.40 -17.15
CA LYS A 77 10.63 0.66 -15.75
C LYS A 77 10.08 -0.58 -15.03
N TYR A 78 10.14 -1.75 -15.66
CA TYR A 78 9.54 -3.00 -15.18
C TYR A 78 9.95 -3.34 -13.74
N ASN A 79 11.26 -3.40 -13.48
CA ASN A 79 11.78 -3.76 -12.16
C ASN A 79 11.41 -2.70 -11.10
N GLN A 80 11.40 -1.42 -11.49
CA GLN A 80 11.06 -0.29 -10.62
C GLN A 80 9.58 -0.39 -10.17
N ILE A 81 8.67 -0.55 -11.13
CA ILE A 81 7.22 -0.65 -10.87
C ILE A 81 6.85 -1.93 -10.12
N ILE A 82 7.54 -3.06 -10.37
CA ILE A 82 7.31 -4.30 -9.60
C ILE A 82 7.67 -4.12 -8.12
N ILE A 83 8.81 -3.49 -7.81
CA ILE A 83 9.21 -3.25 -6.42
C ILE A 83 8.26 -2.25 -5.75
N ILE A 84 7.85 -1.18 -6.44
CA ILE A 84 6.84 -0.24 -5.92
C ILE A 84 5.50 -0.96 -5.69
N ARG A 85 5.03 -1.82 -6.62
CA ARG A 85 3.80 -2.61 -6.43
C ARG A 85 3.89 -3.53 -5.21
N GLN A 86 5.02 -4.20 -5.01
CA GLN A 86 5.24 -5.07 -3.85
C GLN A 86 5.24 -4.27 -2.53
N CYS A 87 5.89 -3.10 -2.52
CA CYS A 87 5.84 -2.18 -1.38
C CYS A 87 4.40 -1.73 -1.10
N ALA A 88 3.66 -1.32 -2.14
CA ALA A 88 2.27 -0.87 -2.04
C ALA A 88 1.31 -1.96 -1.54
N ASP A 89 1.50 -3.22 -1.96
CA ASP A 89 0.71 -4.35 -1.49
C ASP A 89 1.01 -4.66 0.00
N SER A 90 2.29 -4.65 0.41
CA SER A 90 2.65 -4.81 1.83
C SER A 90 2.06 -3.69 2.71
N LEU A 91 2.19 -2.43 2.29
CA LEU A 91 1.64 -1.27 2.99
C LEU A 91 0.12 -1.32 3.10
N ALA A 92 -0.59 -1.71 2.04
CA ALA A 92 -2.05 -1.85 2.05
C ALA A 92 -2.56 -2.91 3.05
N HIS A 93 -1.71 -3.86 3.46
CA HIS A 93 -2.01 -4.86 4.49
C HIS A 93 -1.35 -4.55 5.85
N ALA A 94 -0.80 -3.35 6.04
CA ALA A 94 -0.06 -2.93 7.23
C ALA A 94 1.18 -3.80 7.57
N ASP A 95 1.77 -4.45 6.57
CA ASP A 95 3.04 -5.20 6.71
C ASP A 95 4.24 -4.27 6.45
N TYR A 96 4.54 -3.43 7.44
CA TYR A 96 5.65 -2.48 7.38
C TYR A 96 7.03 -3.14 7.30
N ARG A 97 7.17 -4.39 7.75
CA ARG A 97 8.44 -5.14 7.67
C ARG A 97 8.72 -5.62 6.26
N SER A 98 7.71 -6.16 5.55
CA SER A 98 7.86 -6.46 4.13
C SER A 98 7.97 -5.18 3.28
N ALA A 99 7.23 -4.12 3.62
CA ALA A 99 7.34 -2.84 2.94
C ALA A 99 8.77 -2.25 3.03
N ARG A 100 9.38 -2.30 4.22
CA ARG A 100 10.77 -1.88 4.49
C ARG A 100 11.75 -2.55 3.53
N GLN A 101 11.72 -3.87 3.44
CA GLN A 101 12.60 -4.65 2.55
C GLN A 101 12.47 -4.19 1.08
N ARG A 102 11.28 -3.76 0.64
CA ARG A 102 11.07 -3.22 -0.72
C ARG A 102 11.60 -1.80 -0.88
N VAL A 103 11.56 -0.98 0.16
CA VAL A 103 12.21 0.34 0.17
C VAL A 103 13.73 0.19 0.09
N ASP A 104 14.32 -0.73 0.88
CA ASP A 104 15.76 -1.00 0.85
C ASP A 104 16.20 -1.55 -0.52
N GLU A 105 15.44 -2.52 -1.06
CA GLU A 105 15.67 -3.08 -2.40
C GLU A 105 15.58 -2.00 -3.49
N TYR A 106 14.63 -1.06 -3.37
CA TYR A 106 14.48 0.06 -4.29
C TYR A 106 15.67 1.03 -4.20
N LYS A 107 16.00 1.47 -2.98
CA LYS A 107 17.08 2.44 -2.70
C LYS A 107 18.42 1.92 -3.21
N LEU A 108 18.70 0.62 -3.03
CA LEU A 108 19.91 -0.03 -3.54
C LEU A 108 19.98 -0.08 -5.08
N LYS A 109 18.84 -0.28 -5.76
CA LYS A 109 18.78 -0.50 -7.22
C LYS A 109 18.62 0.77 -8.06
N PHE A 110 17.89 1.76 -7.56
CA PHE A 110 17.50 2.95 -8.32
C PHE A 110 17.93 4.26 -7.66
N GLY A 111 18.42 4.22 -6.42
CA GLY A 111 18.58 5.39 -5.57
C GLY A 111 17.26 5.85 -4.96
N LEU A 112 17.35 6.41 -3.76
CA LEU A 112 16.23 7.07 -3.08
C LEU A 112 16.84 8.18 -2.20
N ALA A 113 16.33 9.40 -2.33
CA ALA A 113 16.93 10.59 -1.71
C ALA A 113 16.66 10.64 -0.20
N GLU A 114 15.60 9.99 0.24
CA GLU A 114 15.09 10.01 1.59
C GLU A 114 16.11 9.37 2.57
N PRO A 115 16.42 10.07 3.69
CA PRO A 115 17.24 9.50 4.74
C PRO A 115 16.49 8.36 5.40
N ILE A 116 17.19 7.23 5.58
CA ILE A 116 16.69 6.03 6.21
C ILE A 116 17.74 5.62 7.25
N SER A 117 17.30 5.21 8.44
CA SER A 117 18.16 4.69 9.50
C SER A 117 17.57 3.39 10.07
N ASP A 118 18.43 2.50 10.56
CA ASP A 118 18.03 1.31 11.32
C ASP A 118 18.13 1.53 12.85
N ASP A 119 18.47 2.75 13.30
CA ASP A 119 18.59 3.12 14.71
C ASP A 119 17.25 3.01 15.46
N SER A 120 17.32 2.79 16.78
CA SER A 120 16.10 2.70 17.61
C SER A 120 15.41 4.06 17.73
N VAL A 121 14.10 4.11 17.51
CA VAL A 121 13.32 5.36 17.49
C VAL A 121 12.94 5.89 18.88
N GLY A 122 13.35 5.19 19.94
CA GLY A 122 13.15 5.60 21.33
C GLY A 122 13.16 4.42 22.30
N LEU A 123 12.64 4.67 23.50
CA LEU A 123 12.37 3.66 24.52
C LEU A 123 10.87 3.70 24.85
N PHE A 124 10.19 2.57 24.80
CA PHE A 124 8.88 2.42 25.45
C PHE A 124 9.13 1.92 26.89
N PHE A 125 8.42 2.52 27.84
CA PHE A 125 8.49 2.16 29.25
C PHE A 125 7.08 1.87 29.76
N TYR A 126 6.91 0.69 30.33
CA TYR A 126 5.65 0.25 30.94
C TYR A 126 5.89 0.12 32.44
N GLU A 127 5.04 0.75 33.23
CA GLU A 127 5.09 0.69 34.68
C GLU A 127 4.03 -0.28 35.22
N ASN A 128 4.33 -0.92 36.35
CA ASN A 128 3.40 -1.80 37.06
C ASN A 128 2.89 -2.99 36.22
N ILE A 129 3.71 -3.54 35.31
CA ILE A 129 3.38 -4.82 34.65
C ILE A 129 3.33 -5.90 35.73
N GLN A 130 2.21 -6.61 35.80
CA GLN A 130 2.06 -7.77 36.67
C GLN A 130 2.61 -9.02 35.98
N HIS A 131 3.68 -9.57 36.53
CA HIS A 131 4.34 -10.78 36.03
C HIS A 131 3.58 -12.05 36.45
N PRO A 132 3.79 -13.19 35.77
CA PRO A 132 3.08 -14.45 36.06
C PRO A 132 3.30 -15.03 37.48
N ASP A 133 4.34 -14.58 38.17
CA ASP A 133 4.65 -14.90 39.57
C ASP A 133 3.94 -13.98 40.59
N GLY A 134 3.17 -12.99 40.09
CA GLY A 134 2.46 -12.00 40.89
C GLY A 134 3.27 -10.74 41.24
N ALA A 135 4.55 -10.67 40.87
CA ALA A 135 5.36 -9.48 41.09
C ALA A 135 4.95 -8.34 40.14
N THR A 136 4.99 -7.09 40.61
CA THR A 136 4.88 -5.92 39.74
C THR A 136 6.27 -5.37 39.41
N GLY A 137 6.52 -5.16 38.11
CA GLY A 137 7.78 -4.66 37.59
C GLY A 137 7.58 -3.55 36.57
N ASN A 138 8.66 -2.80 36.29
CA ASN A 138 8.70 -1.85 35.19
C ASN A 138 9.53 -2.45 34.06
N MET A 139 9.03 -2.36 32.83
CA MET A 139 9.70 -2.90 31.64
C MET A 139 10.00 -1.77 30.65
N GLY A 140 11.29 -1.54 30.39
CA GLY A 140 11.75 -0.69 29.30
C GLY A 140 12.24 -1.52 28.12
N TYR A 141 11.86 -1.18 26.90
CA TYR A 141 12.44 -1.77 25.70
C TYR A 141 12.75 -0.70 24.63
N LEU A 142 13.82 -0.93 23.87
CA LEU A 142 14.21 -0.07 22.74
C LEU A 142 13.28 -0.33 21.55
N VAL A 143 12.67 0.75 21.05
CA VAL A 143 11.67 0.69 19.98
C VAL A 143 12.39 0.57 18.64
N LYS A 144 12.40 -0.63 18.07
CA LYS A 144 13.04 -0.99 16.80
C LYS A 144 12.21 -2.07 16.10
N SER A 145 12.47 -2.32 14.81
CA SER A 145 11.70 -3.31 14.04
C SER A 145 11.83 -4.70 14.65
N SER A 146 10.71 -5.40 14.80
CA SER A 146 10.66 -6.68 15.50
C SER A 146 9.46 -7.52 15.05
N PRO A 147 9.59 -8.86 14.97
CA PRO A 147 8.43 -9.74 14.76
C PRO A 147 7.44 -9.75 15.92
N HIS A 148 7.80 -9.17 17.08
CA HIS A 148 6.96 -9.10 18.28
C HIS A 148 6.22 -7.77 18.44
N ASN A 149 6.50 -6.79 17.58
CA ASN A 149 5.81 -5.50 17.62
C ASN A 149 4.35 -5.65 17.19
N LEU A 150 3.45 -4.94 17.87
CA LEU A 150 2.12 -4.65 17.38
C LEU A 150 2.18 -3.77 16.11
N ILE A 151 1.14 -3.79 15.29
CA ILE A 151 1.09 -3.05 14.01
C ILE A 151 1.41 -1.56 14.20
N LEU A 152 0.90 -0.93 15.28
CA LEU A 152 1.14 0.48 15.60
C LEU A 152 2.57 0.75 16.10
N GLU A 153 3.16 -0.19 16.84
CA GLU A 153 4.56 -0.10 17.28
C GLU A 153 5.50 -0.21 16.08
N GLU A 154 5.23 -1.15 15.17
CA GLU A 154 6.01 -1.30 13.94
C GLU A 154 5.81 -0.11 12.98
N PHE A 155 4.60 0.44 12.86
CA PHE A 155 4.39 1.68 12.12
C PHE A 155 5.16 2.85 12.74
N ARG A 156 5.25 2.93 14.07
CA ARG A 156 6.04 3.96 14.77
C ARG A 156 7.52 3.86 14.48
N VAL A 157 8.05 2.63 14.43
CA VAL A 157 9.42 2.38 13.98
C VAL A 157 9.57 2.81 12.51
N PHE A 158 8.65 2.39 11.64
CA PHE A 158 8.67 2.66 10.20
C PHE A 158 8.68 4.17 9.88
N GLU A 159 7.86 4.97 10.56
CA GLU A 159 7.90 6.43 10.45
C GLU A 159 9.20 7.00 11.01
N GLY A 160 9.55 6.69 12.27
CA GLY A 160 10.70 7.30 12.95
C GLY A 160 12.05 6.99 12.30
N GLN A 161 12.14 5.91 11.54
CA GLN A 161 13.31 5.52 10.74
C GLN A 161 13.32 6.09 9.31
N GLY A 162 12.33 6.91 8.94
CA GLY A 162 12.24 7.58 7.64
C GLY A 162 11.57 6.76 6.52
N TYR A 163 11.20 5.51 6.78
CA TYR A 163 10.61 4.62 5.77
C TYR A 163 9.22 5.09 5.29
N LEU A 164 8.46 5.84 6.11
CA LEU A 164 7.21 6.48 5.68
C LEU A 164 7.44 7.36 4.44
N LYS A 165 8.31 8.36 4.55
CA LYS A 165 8.60 9.31 3.46
C LYS A 165 9.22 8.63 2.25
N ALA A 166 10.11 7.67 2.50
CA ALA A 166 10.74 6.86 1.45
C ALA A 166 9.70 6.06 0.64
N ALA A 167 8.73 5.43 1.32
CA ALA A 167 7.62 4.75 0.67
C ALA A 167 6.69 5.72 -0.08
N GLU A 168 6.38 6.88 0.50
CA GLU A 168 5.55 7.90 -0.17
C GLU A 168 6.18 8.46 -1.45
N ALA A 169 7.50 8.63 -1.47
CA ALA A 169 8.26 9.01 -2.66
C ALA A 169 8.17 7.90 -3.74
N MET A 170 8.39 6.64 -3.36
CA MET A 170 8.21 5.49 -4.25
C MET A 170 6.79 5.39 -4.83
N LEU A 171 5.76 5.58 -4.00
CA LEU A 171 4.36 5.61 -4.44
C LEU A 171 4.11 6.78 -5.41
N GLY A 172 4.64 7.97 -5.12
CA GLY A 172 4.53 9.15 -5.98
C GLY A 172 5.14 8.96 -7.37
N ILE A 173 6.28 8.26 -7.46
CA ILE A 173 6.90 7.89 -8.74
C ILE A 173 5.93 7.03 -9.56
N ALA A 174 5.35 5.96 -8.98
CA ALA A 174 4.37 5.15 -9.69
C ALA A 174 3.11 5.96 -10.08
N GLU A 175 2.61 6.84 -9.21
CA GLU A 175 1.47 7.71 -9.53
C GLU A 175 1.75 8.59 -10.76
N GLN A 176 2.93 9.18 -10.88
CA GLN A 176 3.35 9.99 -12.02
C GLN A 176 3.48 9.19 -13.33
N GLU A 177 4.10 8.01 -13.27
CA GLU A 177 4.22 7.10 -14.43
C GLU A 177 2.84 6.63 -14.93
N LEU A 178 1.98 6.19 -14.03
CA LEU A 178 0.65 5.70 -14.35
C LEU A 178 -0.24 6.80 -14.94
N GLN A 179 -0.14 8.03 -14.40
CA GLN A 179 -0.88 9.19 -14.92
C GLN A 179 -0.42 9.59 -16.33
N THR A 180 0.86 9.38 -16.65
CA THR A 180 1.40 9.66 -18.00
C THR A 180 0.90 8.62 -19.03
N LEU A 181 0.81 7.35 -18.65
CA LEU A 181 0.35 6.26 -19.52
C LEU A 181 -1.17 6.22 -19.70
N MET A 182 -1.92 6.55 -18.65
CA MET A 182 -3.38 6.50 -18.65
C MET A 182 -3.97 7.64 -17.80
N PRO A 183 -4.08 8.86 -18.35
CA PRO A 183 -4.52 10.04 -17.59
C PRO A 183 -5.91 9.91 -16.94
N ASN A 184 -6.76 9.03 -17.48
CA ASN A 184 -8.13 8.79 -17.02
C ASN A 184 -8.22 7.67 -15.97
N LEU A 185 -7.10 7.08 -15.56
CA LEU A 185 -7.06 5.94 -14.63
C LEU A 185 -7.74 6.22 -13.28
N PRO A 186 -7.63 7.41 -12.65
CA PRO A 186 -8.37 7.72 -11.42
C PRO A 186 -9.89 7.67 -11.60
N VAL A 187 -10.41 8.08 -12.77
CA VAL A 187 -11.85 8.03 -13.09
C VAL A 187 -12.31 6.58 -13.23
N ILE A 188 -11.55 5.76 -13.97
CA ILE A 188 -11.82 4.33 -14.15
C ILE A 188 -11.82 3.61 -12.79
N TYR A 189 -10.82 3.88 -11.94
CA TYR A 189 -10.75 3.35 -10.58
C TYR A 189 -11.98 3.77 -9.74
N GLY A 190 -12.34 5.06 -9.75
CA GLY A 190 -13.52 5.56 -9.05
C GLY A 190 -14.81 4.88 -9.49
N SER A 191 -15.02 4.73 -10.81
CA SER A 191 -16.17 4.00 -11.35
C SER A 191 -16.20 2.53 -10.93
N LEU A 192 -15.04 1.85 -10.84
CA LEU A 192 -14.95 0.46 -10.40
C LEU A 192 -15.16 0.29 -8.89
N VAL A 193 -14.71 1.23 -8.06
CA VAL A 193 -15.00 1.26 -6.62
C VAL A 193 -16.50 1.42 -6.39
N VAL A 194 -17.15 2.38 -7.08
CA VAL A 194 -18.60 2.57 -7.02
C VAL A 194 -19.35 1.33 -7.52
N ALA A 195 -18.94 0.75 -8.66
CA ALA A 195 -19.57 -0.45 -9.22
C ALA A 195 -19.41 -1.70 -8.32
N ARG A 196 -18.26 -1.86 -7.63
CA ARG A 196 -18.09 -2.89 -6.59
C ARG A 196 -18.94 -2.62 -5.35
N GLY A 197 -19.02 -1.37 -4.91
CA GLY A 197 -19.92 -0.95 -3.82
C GLY A 197 -21.37 -1.29 -4.14
N LEU A 198 -21.83 -1.04 -5.38
CA LEU A 198 -23.15 -1.43 -5.88
C LEU A 198 -23.31 -2.96 -5.99
N LYS A 199 -22.24 -3.71 -6.25
CA LYS A 199 -22.27 -5.19 -6.29
C LYS A 199 -22.46 -5.84 -4.91
N HIS A 200 -22.15 -5.12 -3.83
CA HIS A 200 -22.41 -5.53 -2.44
C HIS A 200 -23.58 -4.78 -1.80
N GLY A 201 -24.03 -3.68 -2.40
CA GLY A 201 -25.17 -2.88 -1.96
C GLY A 201 -26.39 -3.09 -2.87
N THR A 202 -27.20 -4.11 -2.57
CA THR A 202 -28.58 -4.18 -3.08
C THR A 202 -29.39 -3.00 -2.56
N ARG A 203 -29.51 -1.94 -3.37
CA ARG A 203 -30.62 -0.99 -3.23
C ARG A 203 -31.91 -1.64 -3.77
N ALA A 204 -32.62 -2.32 -2.88
CA ALA A 204 -34.08 -2.25 -2.88
C ALA A 204 -34.49 -0.83 -2.42
N THR A 205 -35.57 -0.18 -2.84
CA THR A 205 -36.62 -0.39 -3.88
C THR A 205 -36.67 0.88 -4.79
N VAL A 206 -37.58 1.16 -5.73
CA VAL A 206 -38.93 0.68 -6.13
C VAL A 206 -39.03 0.74 -7.67
N GLY A 207 -39.96 -0.02 -8.27
CA GLY A 207 -40.37 0.07 -9.68
C GLY A 207 -41.43 -0.96 -10.01
#